data_AF-A0A4Q3MYE6-F1
#
_entry.id   AF-A0A4Q3MYE6-F1
#
_cell.length_a   1.000
_cell.length_b   1.000
_cell.length_c   1.000
_cell.angle_alpha   90.00
_cell.angle_beta   90.00
_cell.angle_gamma   90.00
#
_symmetry.space_group_name_H-M   'P 1'
#
loop_
_entity.id
_entity.type
_entity.pdbx_description
1 polymer ?
#
loop_
_entity_poly.entity_id
_entity_poly.type
_entity_poly.pdbx_seq_one_letter_code
_entity_poly.pdbx_strand_id
1 'polypeptide(L)'
;GSMDGASKFVRGDAIAGILILFVNMIGGLAIGMLQHDLPFATAANNYVLLAIGDGLVAQVPALVISVAAGLIVSRVGDEDIGRQIAGQLFTIPRALGLTGAVLGVLGAIPGMPHLPFLALAALCGWGAWALSRAAAERAAQGDAPAAKAVAPNGEASWEDVTPVDVLGLEVGYRLVALVDKDRGGDLLGRIKGVRKKFAGEVGFLPPPVHIRDNLELHPSAYRILLKGVVVGEGQAFAGMFMAINPGHIKVPLVGTATTDPAFGLAATWIEARTRDQAQAAGFTVVDAATVLATHLNHVMQSHASDLFGRSELQELLDHTRRYAPALVEDTVPKQVPLPLLQKVLRNLLDET
;
A
#
# COMPACT_ATOMS: atom_id res chain seq x y z
N GLY A 1 9.26 -1.41 -0.12
CA GLY A 1 9.55 -2.41 -1.16
C GLY A 1 10.71 -3.35 -0.85
N SER A 2 11.14 -3.51 0.42
CA SER A 2 12.26 -4.39 0.81
C SER A 2 11.83 -5.78 1.29
N MET A 3 10.56 -5.98 1.67
CA MET A 3 10.05 -7.26 2.19
C MET A 3 9.58 -8.26 1.11
N ASP A 4 9.19 -7.78 -0.07
CA ASP A 4 8.74 -8.66 -1.18
C ASP A 4 9.90 -9.40 -1.87
N GLY A 5 11.14 -8.94 -1.64
CA GLY A 5 12.36 -9.66 -2.04
C GLY A 5 12.63 -10.83 -1.11
N ALA A 6 12.66 -10.60 0.20
CA ALA A 6 12.96 -11.63 1.20
C ALA A 6 11.97 -12.81 1.16
N SER A 7 10.67 -12.53 0.97
CA SER A 7 9.64 -13.57 0.83
C SER A 7 9.83 -14.43 -0.43
N LYS A 8 10.31 -13.84 -1.54
CA LYS A 8 10.65 -14.56 -2.77
C LYS A 8 11.92 -15.41 -2.62
N PHE A 9 12.91 -14.95 -1.86
CA PHE A 9 14.14 -15.72 -1.57
C PHE A 9 13.86 -16.95 -0.69
N VAL A 10 13.10 -16.79 0.40
CA VAL A 10 12.74 -17.91 1.28
C VAL A 10 11.85 -18.93 0.56
N ARG A 11 10.92 -18.45 -0.28
CA ARG A 11 10.08 -19.33 -1.09
C ARG A 11 10.90 -20.06 -2.17
N GLY A 12 11.90 -19.40 -2.75
CA GLY A 12 12.83 -20.01 -3.71
C GLY A 12 13.70 -21.10 -3.09
N ASP A 13 14.24 -20.86 -1.89
CA ASP A 13 15.06 -21.82 -1.15
C ASP A 13 14.26 -23.07 -0.73
N ALA A 14 13.02 -22.88 -0.26
CA ALA A 14 12.12 -23.98 0.06
C ALA A 14 11.76 -24.82 -1.18
N ILE A 15 11.52 -24.19 -2.33
CA ILE A 15 11.23 -24.89 -3.59
C ILE A 15 12.46 -25.68 -4.07
N ALA A 16 13.66 -25.09 -3.97
CA ALA A 16 14.91 -25.75 -4.33
C ALA A 16 15.19 -26.98 -3.44
N GLY A 17 14.97 -26.86 -2.12
CA GLY A 17 15.11 -27.98 -1.19
C GLY A 17 14.17 -29.15 -1.47
N ILE A 18 12.91 -28.85 -1.80
CA ILE A 18 11.92 -29.88 -2.19
C ILE A 18 12.33 -30.56 -3.51
N LEU A 19 12.82 -29.81 -4.49
CA LEU A 19 13.30 -30.37 -5.76
C LEU A 19 14.51 -31.31 -5.56
N ILE A 20 15.48 -30.91 -4.75
CA ILE A 20 16.67 -31.73 -4.45
C ILE A 20 16.26 -33.04 -3.78
N LEU A 21 15.35 -32.98 -2.81
CA LEU A 21 14.80 -34.18 -2.16
C LEU A 21 14.17 -35.13 -3.18
N PHE A 22 13.37 -34.60 -4.12
CA PHE A 22 12.68 -35.39 -5.13
C PHE A 22 13.66 -36.04 -6.12
N VAL A 23 14.69 -35.30 -6.54
CA VAL A 23 15.75 -35.81 -7.41
C VAL A 23 16.55 -36.90 -6.72
N ASN A 24 16.96 -36.70 -5.46
CA ASN A 24 17.71 -37.70 -4.69
C ASN A 24 16.88 -38.95 -4.44
N MET A 25 15.57 -38.80 -4.19
CA MET A 25 14.66 -39.91 -3.99
C MET A 25 14.49 -40.74 -5.27
N ILE A 26 14.18 -40.10 -6.41
CA ILE A 26 13.97 -40.80 -7.69
C ILE A 26 15.29 -41.40 -8.20
N GLY A 27 16.38 -40.62 -8.15
CA GLY A 27 17.70 -41.05 -8.59
C GLY A 27 18.23 -42.22 -7.75
N GLY A 28 18.10 -42.14 -6.42
CA GLY A 28 18.48 -43.21 -5.51
C GLY A 28 17.65 -44.48 -5.73
N LEU A 29 16.34 -44.35 -5.96
CA LEU A 29 15.48 -45.48 -6.27
C LEU A 29 15.84 -46.14 -7.61
N ALA A 30 16.10 -45.34 -8.64
CA ALA A 30 16.50 -45.83 -9.96
C ALA A 30 17.86 -46.54 -9.92
N ILE A 31 18.85 -45.97 -9.24
CA ILE A 31 20.18 -46.60 -9.06
C ILE A 31 20.07 -47.88 -8.22
N GLY A 32 19.30 -47.85 -7.14
CA GLY A 32 19.08 -49.01 -6.27
C GLY A 32 18.47 -50.19 -7.02
N MET A 33 17.50 -49.95 -7.90
CA MET A 33 16.85 -51.03 -8.66
C MET A 33 17.63 -51.44 -9.92
N LEU A 34 18.21 -50.50 -10.66
CA LEU A 34 18.83 -50.77 -11.97
C LEU A 34 20.30 -51.18 -11.89
N GLN A 35 21.05 -50.66 -10.90
CA GLN A 35 22.49 -50.94 -10.78
C GLN A 35 22.83 -51.89 -9.64
N HIS A 36 22.01 -51.92 -8.59
CA HIS A 36 22.25 -52.75 -7.40
C HIS A 36 21.27 -53.93 -7.26
N ASP A 37 20.41 -54.19 -8.26
CA ASP A 37 19.41 -55.27 -8.29
C ASP A 37 18.56 -55.36 -7.01
N LEU A 38 18.34 -54.23 -6.32
CA LEU A 38 17.55 -54.22 -5.10
C LEU A 38 16.05 -54.30 -5.43
N PRO A 39 15.28 -55.12 -4.71
CA PRO A 39 13.82 -55.06 -4.77
C PRO A 39 13.33 -53.64 -4.44
N PHE A 40 12.29 -53.19 -5.15
CA PHE A 40 11.72 -51.84 -5.00
C PHE A 40 11.51 -51.42 -3.54
N ALA A 41 10.97 -52.31 -2.70
CA ALA A 41 10.72 -52.03 -1.29
C ALA A 41 12.01 -51.76 -0.49
N THR A 42 13.09 -52.49 -0.79
CA THR A 42 14.40 -52.32 -0.14
C THR A 42 15.11 -51.06 -0.63
N ALA A 43 15.05 -50.79 -1.94
CA ALA A 43 15.59 -49.57 -2.53
C ALA A 43 14.87 -48.32 -1.99
N ALA A 44 13.54 -48.37 -1.87
CA ALA A 44 12.74 -47.30 -1.29
C ALA A 44 13.16 -47.02 0.16
N ASN A 45 13.24 -48.05 1.01
CA ASN A 45 13.61 -47.83 2.41
C ASN A 45 15.01 -47.23 2.56
N ASN A 46 16.01 -47.76 1.85
CA ASN A 46 17.39 -47.27 1.98
C ASN A 46 17.56 -45.85 1.45
N TYR A 47 17.13 -45.59 0.21
CA TYR A 47 17.43 -44.33 -0.46
C TYR A 47 16.49 -43.18 -0.08
N VAL A 48 15.24 -43.46 0.32
CA VAL A 48 14.34 -42.44 0.88
C VAL A 48 14.86 -41.98 2.25
N LEU A 49 15.31 -42.91 3.10
CA LEU A 49 15.84 -42.60 4.43
C LEU A 49 17.15 -41.80 4.33
N LEU A 50 18.05 -42.18 3.40
CA LEU A 50 19.28 -41.42 3.09
C LEU A 50 18.99 -40.01 2.58
N ALA A 51 18.05 -39.84 1.62
CA ALA A 51 17.74 -38.54 1.05
C ALA A 51 17.12 -37.57 2.07
N ILE A 52 16.28 -38.08 2.98
CA ILE A 52 15.68 -37.26 4.04
C ILE A 52 16.71 -36.97 5.15
N GLY A 53 17.57 -37.94 5.46
CA GLY A 53 18.68 -37.76 6.39
C GLY A 53 19.65 -36.67 5.95
N ASP A 54 20.03 -36.66 4.67
CA ASP A 54 20.89 -35.63 4.07
C ASP A 54 20.25 -34.22 4.16
N GLY A 55 18.95 -34.13 3.84
CA GLY A 55 18.19 -32.89 3.99
C GLY A 55 18.17 -32.36 5.44
N LEU A 56 17.91 -33.25 6.41
CA LEU A 56 17.89 -32.88 7.84
C LEU A 56 19.28 -32.47 8.35
N VAL A 57 20.34 -33.18 7.97
CA VAL A 57 21.72 -32.89 8.39
C VAL A 57 22.22 -31.58 7.78
N ALA A 58 21.84 -31.24 6.56
CA ALA A 58 22.24 -30.00 5.92
C ALA A 58 21.40 -28.78 6.38
N GLN A 59 20.09 -28.93 6.49
CA GLN A 59 19.19 -27.78 6.69
C GLN A 59 19.03 -27.36 8.14
N VAL A 60 19.04 -28.30 9.09
CA VAL A 60 18.87 -27.95 10.52
C VAL A 60 20.01 -27.04 11.01
N PRO A 61 21.30 -27.35 10.77
CA PRO A 61 22.39 -26.45 11.18
C PRO A 61 22.36 -25.13 10.43
N ALA A 62 22.08 -25.13 9.12
CA ALA A 62 22.02 -23.92 8.31
C ALA A 62 20.94 -22.96 8.81
N LEU A 63 19.76 -23.47 9.18
CA LEU A 63 18.68 -22.67 9.75
C LEU A 63 19.09 -22.07 11.11
N VAL A 64 19.70 -22.87 11.99
CA VAL A 64 20.16 -22.39 13.31
C VAL A 64 21.21 -21.28 13.15
N ILE A 65 22.17 -21.44 12.24
CA ILE A 65 23.21 -20.43 11.97
C ILE A 65 22.60 -19.15 11.37
N SER A 66 21.68 -19.29 10.41
CA SER A 66 20.99 -18.17 9.77
C SER A 66 20.16 -17.36 10.77
N VAL A 67 19.39 -18.04 11.62
CA VAL A 67 18.60 -17.40 12.69
C VAL A 67 19.53 -16.73 13.70
N ALA A 68 20.60 -17.40 14.15
CA ALA A 68 21.56 -16.81 15.08
C ALA A 68 22.25 -15.57 14.50
N ALA A 69 22.66 -15.61 13.22
CA ALA A 69 23.26 -14.46 12.54
C ALA A 69 22.25 -13.31 12.37
N GLY A 70 21.00 -13.60 12.01
CA GLY A 70 19.93 -12.60 11.94
C GLY A 70 19.61 -11.95 13.29
N LEU A 71 19.65 -12.74 14.37
CA LEU A 71 19.50 -12.24 15.73
C LEU A 71 20.69 -11.35 16.16
N ILE A 72 21.92 -11.69 15.76
CA ILE A 72 23.11 -10.86 16.05
C ILE A 72 23.09 -9.55 15.25
N VAL A 73 22.68 -9.57 13.97
CA VAL A 73 22.64 -8.38 13.09
C VAL A 73 21.47 -7.44 13.44
N SER A 74 20.37 -7.97 13.97
CA SER A 74 19.22 -7.15 14.42
C SER A 74 19.48 -6.38 15.72
N ARG A 75 20.62 -6.57 16.37
CA ARG A 75 21.02 -5.91 17.62
C ARG A 75 21.62 -4.51 17.42
N VAL A 76 21.14 -3.77 16.42
CA VAL A 76 21.50 -2.36 16.17
C VAL A 76 20.28 -1.50 16.50
N GLY A 77 20.08 -1.26 17.80
CA GLY A 77 18.92 -0.57 18.39
C GLY A 77 18.56 -1.17 19.75
N ASP A 78 17.96 -0.38 20.66
CA ASP A 78 17.71 -0.76 22.06
C ASP A 78 16.58 -1.81 22.25
N GLU A 79 15.97 -2.32 21.17
CA GLU A 79 14.95 -3.37 21.23
C GLU A 79 15.36 -4.65 20.48
N ASP A 80 15.25 -5.79 21.16
CA ASP A 80 15.46 -7.13 20.62
C ASP A 80 14.31 -7.51 19.65
N ILE A 81 14.34 -7.00 18.41
CA ILE A 81 13.42 -7.36 17.31
C ILE A 81 13.32 -8.89 17.15
N GLY A 82 14.43 -9.59 17.37
CA GLY A 82 14.51 -11.04 17.38
C GLY A 82 13.57 -11.74 18.37
N ARG A 83 13.41 -11.17 19.57
CA ARG A 83 12.47 -11.68 20.60
C ARG A 83 11.02 -11.45 20.20
N GLN A 84 10.71 -10.32 19.58
CA GLN A 84 9.35 -10.02 19.11
C GLN A 84 8.93 -10.96 17.97
N ILE A 85 9.81 -11.19 16.99
CA ILE A 85 9.54 -12.11 15.87
C ILE A 85 9.37 -13.55 16.37
N ALA A 86 10.25 -14.02 17.28
CA ALA A 86 10.12 -15.32 17.90
C ALA A 86 8.78 -15.45 18.65
N GLY A 87 8.39 -14.42 19.42
CA GLY A 87 7.10 -14.38 20.11
C GLY A 87 5.91 -14.43 19.16
N GLN A 88 5.97 -13.73 18.03
CA GLN A 88 4.87 -13.69 17.05
C GLN A 88 4.69 -15.02 16.30
N LEU A 89 5.77 -15.71 15.94
CA LEU A 89 5.72 -16.98 15.20
C LEU A 89 4.96 -18.08 15.97
N PHE A 90 5.13 -18.15 17.29
CA PHE A 90 4.42 -19.11 18.14
C PHE A 90 2.98 -18.69 18.50
N THR A 91 2.52 -17.50 18.06
CA THR A 91 1.16 -17.01 18.35
C THR A 91 0.16 -17.24 17.21
N ILE A 92 0.58 -17.82 16.08
CA ILE A 92 -0.29 -18.08 14.93
C ILE A 92 -0.76 -19.54 14.94
N PRO A 93 -2.00 -19.86 15.39
CA PRO A 93 -2.47 -21.24 15.55
C PRO A 93 -2.51 -22.02 14.23
N ARG A 94 -2.76 -21.34 13.09
CA ARG A 94 -2.76 -21.98 11.77
C ARG A 94 -1.38 -22.48 11.36
N ALA A 95 -0.31 -21.74 11.66
CA ALA A 95 1.06 -22.14 11.31
C ALA A 95 1.49 -23.37 12.13
N LEU A 96 1.20 -23.37 13.44
CA LEU A 96 1.44 -24.51 14.32
C LEU A 96 0.65 -25.75 13.91
N GLY A 97 -0.62 -25.59 13.53
CA GLY A 97 -1.47 -26.69 13.07
C GLY A 97 -0.98 -27.32 11.77
N LEU A 98 -0.58 -26.50 10.79
CA LEU A 98 0.00 -26.99 9.53
C LEU A 98 1.33 -27.73 9.77
N THR A 99 2.18 -27.18 10.64
CA THR A 99 3.46 -27.79 11.01
C THR A 99 3.25 -29.15 11.69
N GLY A 100 2.31 -29.23 12.65
CA GLY A 100 1.94 -30.48 13.31
C GLY A 100 1.38 -31.52 12.34
N ALA A 101 0.57 -31.12 11.36
CA ALA A 101 0.04 -32.02 10.34
C ALA A 101 1.16 -32.60 9.46
N VAL A 102 2.10 -31.77 8.99
CA VAL A 102 3.25 -32.22 8.20
C VAL A 102 4.14 -33.18 9.00
N LEU A 103 4.44 -32.86 10.25
CA LEU A 103 5.21 -33.73 11.14
C LEU A 103 4.50 -35.05 11.43
N GLY A 104 3.17 -35.04 11.55
CA GLY A 104 2.36 -36.24 11.72
C GLY A 104 2.39 -37.17 10.51
N VAL A 105 2.29 -36.60 9.30
CA VAL A 105 2.41 -37.35 8.04
C VAL A 105 3.82 -37.95 7.92
N LEU A 106 4.85 -37.15 8.19
CA LEU A 106 6.25 -37.58 8.14
C LEU A 106 6.55 -38.68 9.16
N GLY A 107 6.01 -38.53 10.39
CA GLY A 107 6.11 -39.51 11.46
C GLY A 107 5.30 -40.78 11.25
N ALA A 108 4.41 -40.85 10.25
CA ALA A 108 3.69 -42.06 9.88
C ALA A 108 4.43 -42.89 8.81
N ILE A 109 5.50 -42.35 8.22
CA ILE A 109 6.29 -43.04 7.17
C ILE A 109 7.14 -44.15 7.81
N PRO A 110 7.02 -45.41 7.34
CA PRO A 110 7.84 -46.52 7.83
C PRO A 110 9.33 -46.25 7.63
N GLY A 111 10.15 -46.51 8.66
CA GLY A 111 11.60 -46.28 8.63
C GLY A 111 12.05 -44.96 9.27
N MET A 112 11.12 -44.08 9.65
CA MET A 112 11.42 -42.89 10.43
C MET A 112 11.33 -43.14 11.94
N PRO A 113 12.03 -42.34 12.76
CA PRO A 113 11.82 -42.32 14.21
C PRO A 113 10.39 -41.87 14.55
N HIS A 114 9.45 -42.79 14.60
CA HIS A 114 8.03 -42.51 14.82
C HIS A 114 7.79 -41.71 16.12
N LEU A 115 8.49 -42.08 17.19
CA LEU A 115 8.35 -41.46 18.51
C LEU A 115 8.59 -39.94 18.52
N PRO A 116 9.75 -39.40 18.08
CA PRO A 116 9.99 -37.96 18.12
C PRO A 116 9.09 -37.17 17.17
N PHE A 117 8.81 -37.66 15.96
CA PHE A 117 7.96 -36.93 15.01
C PHE A 117 6.50 -36.88 15.45
N LEU A 118 5.94 -37.99 15.95
CA LEU A 118 4.58 -38.02 16.45
C LEU A 118 4.44 -37.23 17.77
N ALA A 119 5.46 -37.25 18.63
CA ALA A 119 5.48 -36.43 19.84
C ALA A 119 5.48 -34.93 19.51
N LEU A 120 6.31 -34.49 18.55
CA LEU A 120 6.34 -33.10 18.10
C LEU A 120 5.03 -32.70 17.40
N ALA A 121 4.47 -33.58 16.57
CA ALA A 121 3.19 -33.37 15.91
C ALA A 121 2.06 -33.16 16.93
N ALA A 122 2.03 -33.99 17.98
CA ALA A 122 1.07 -33.87 19.07
C ALA A 122 1.25 -32.56 19.86
N LEU A 123 2.49 -32.15 20.15
CA LEU A 123 2.82 -30.88 20.81
C LEU A 123 2.37 -29.67 19.98
N CYS A 124 2.68 -29.63 18.69
CA CYS A 124 2.27 -28.56 17.79
C CYS A 124 0.75 -28.52 17.60
N GLY A 125 0.10 -29.68 17.48
CA GLY A 125 -1.36 -29.80 17.39
C GLY A 125 -2.06 -29.34 18.67
N TRP A 126 -1.54 -29.74 19.84
CA TRP A 126 -2.05 -29.28 21.13
C TRP A 126 -1.85 -27.77 21.32
N GLY A 127 -0.69 -27.24 20.95
CA GLY A 127 -0.42 -25.79 20.96
C GLY A 127 -1.39 -25.02 20.06
N ALA A 128 -1.60 -25.47 18.82
CA ALA A 128 -2.55 -24.88 17.89
C ALA A 128 -3.99 -24.89 18.44
N TRP A 129 -4.40 -25.97 19.10
CA TRP A 129 -5.71 -26.09 19.74
C TRP A 129 -5.85 -25.18 20.96
N ALA A 130 -4.84 -25.12 21.83
CA ALA A 130 -4.85 -24.24 23.00
C ALA A 130 -4.89 -22.76 22.62
N LEU A 131 -4.12 -22.36 21.60
CA LEU A 131 -4.11 -21.00 21.05
C LEU A 131 -5.42 -20.63 20.35
N SER A 132 -6.02 -21.55 19.58
CA SER A 132 -7.31 -21.31 18.93
C SER A 132 -8.45 -21.23 19.95
N ARG A 133 -8.40 -22.02 21.02
CA ARG A 133 -9.37 -21.96 22.12
C ARG A 133 -9.23 -20.67 22.91
N ALA A 134 -8.01 -20.24 23.24
CA ALA A 134 -7.77 -18.96 23.90
C ALA A 134 -8.20 -17.76 23.01
N ALA A 135 -8.03 -17.86 21.69
CA ALA A 135 -8.52 -16.84 20.75
C ALA A 135 -10.06 -16.84 20.65
N ALA A 136 -10.70 -18.02 20.67
CA ALA A 136 -12.15 -18.15 20.66
C ALA A 136 -12.80 -17.70 21.98
N GLU A 137 -12.18 -18.00 23.12
CA GLU A 137 -12.60 -17.53 24.45
C GLU A 137 -12.47 -16.00 24.56
N ARG A 138 -11.41 -15.39 24.01
CA ARG A 138 -11.28 -13.92 23.93
C ARG A 138 -12.32 -13.28 23.00
N ALA A 139 -12.59 -13.89 21.84
CA ALA A 139 -13.62 -13.42 20.92
C ALA A 139 -15.05 -13.52 21.50
N ALA A 140 -15.32 -14.55 22.31
CA ALA A 140 -16.60 -14.73 23.00
C ALA A 140 -16.82 -13.76 24.17
N GLN A 141 -15.73 -13.22 24.75
CA GLN A 141 -15.76 -12.22 25.81
C GLN A 141 -15.93 -10.77 25.30
N GLY A 142 -16.12 -10.57 23.99
CA GLY A 142 -16.32 -9.24 23.41
C GLY A 142 -15.05 -8.40 23.30
N ASP A 143 -13.90 -8.95 23.68
CA ASP A 143 -12.59 -8.45 23.25
C ASP A 143 -12.41 -8.85 21.78
N ALA A 144 -13.05 -8.08 20.88
CA ALA A 144 -12.48 -7.90 19.55
C ALA A 144 -10.99 -7.60 19.75
N PRO A 145 -10.08 -8.11 18.92
CA PRO A 145 -8.72 -7.62 18.98
C PRO A 145 -8.83 -6.12 18.72
N ALA A 146 -8.71 -5.32 19.77
CA ALA A 146 -8.16 -4.00 19.66
C ALA A 146 -6.90 -4.24 18.83
N ALA A 147 -6.92 -3.84 17.56
CA ALA A 147 -5.71 -3.44 16.87
C ALA A 147 -4.98 -2.63 17.93
N LYS A 148 -3.91 -3.21 18.50
CA LYS A 148 -3.35 -2.78 19.80
C LYS A 148 -3.51 -1.28 19.86
N ALA A 149 -4.47 -0.83 20.67
CA ALA A 149 -4.49 0.56 21.03
C ALA A 149 -3.16 0.69 21.75
N VAL A 150 -2.19 1.26 21.05
CA VAL A 150 -0.90 1.66 21.61
C VAL A 150 -1.30 2.33 22.90
N ALA A 151 -0.87 1.74 24.02
CA ALA A 151 -1.21 2.27 25.32
C ALA A 151 -0.90 3.77 25.27
N PRO A 152 -1.81 4.67 25.71
CA PRO A 152 -1.62 6.11 25.54
C PRO A 152 -0.47 6.69 26.38
N ASN A 153 0.38 5.82 26.94
CA ASN A 153 1.60 6.13 27.68
C ASN A 153 2.87 5.54 27.04
N GLY A 154 2.81 5.10 25.78
CA GLY A 154 4.03 4.87 24.99
C GLY A 154 4.63 6.22 24.61
N GLU A 155 5.91 6.44 24.92
CA GLU A 155 6.64 7.58 24.35
C GLU A 155 6.54 7.52 22.82
N ALA A 156 6.37 8.69 22.18
CA ALA A 156 6.22 8.77 20.73
C ALA A 156 7.37 8.01 20.04
N SER A 157 6.99 7.02 19.23
CA SER A 157 7.93 6.16 18.53
C SER A 157 8.04 6.56 17.05
N TRP A 158 9.10 6.12 16.38
CA TRP A 158 9.22 6.30 14.93
C TRP A 158 8.11 5.57 14.15
N GLU A 159 7.41 4.62 14.77
CA GLU A 159 6.26 3.92 14.18
C GLU A 159 4.99 4.78 14.14
N ASP A 160 4.91 5.81 14.99
CA ASP A 160 3.81 6.78 15.01
C ASP A 160 3.97 7.86 13.92
N VAL A 161 5.13 7.91 13.26
CA VAL A 161 5.41 8.86 12.17
C VAL A 161 4.68 8.39 10.91
N THR A 162 3.49 8.92 10.72
CA THR A 162 2.73 8.72 9.49
C THR A 162 3.31 9.59 8.36
N PRO A 163 3.57 9.03 7.17
CA PRO A 163 3.97 9.82 6.01
C PRO A 163 2.91 10.88 5.71
N VAL A 164 3.37 12.11 5.52
CA VAL A 164 2.49 13.22 5.13
C VAL A 164 2.11 13.05 3.66
N ASP A 165 0.81 13.08 3.37
CA ASP A 165 0.33 13.06 2.00
C ASP A 165 0.84 14.29 1.24
N VAL A 166 1.44 14.07 0.07
CA VAL A 166 1.94 15.17 -0.76
C VAL A 166 0.80 16.07 -1.22
N LEU A 167 -0.33 15.49 -1.63
CA LEU A 167 -1.53 16.21 -2.03
C LEU A 167 -2.75 15.58 -1.35
N GLY A 168 -3.43 16.39 -0.54
CA GLY A 168 -4.59 16.01 0.26
C GLY A 168 -5.81 16.85 -0.06
N LEU A 169 -6.99 16.26 0.11
CA LEU A 169 -8.28 16.93 0.06
C LEU A 169 -9.09 16.52 1.29
N GLU A 170 -9.23 17.43 2.24
CA GLU A 170 -10.10 17.25 3.38
C GLU A 170 -11.50 17.78 3.06
N VAL A 171 -12.52 17.00 3.41
CA VAL A 171 -13.92 17.34 3.13
C VAL A 171 -14.76 17.27 4.40
N GLY A 172 -15.65 18.25 4.59
CA GLY A 172 -16.69 18.19 5.62
C GLY A 172 -17.72 17.09 5.32
N TYR A 173 -18.42 16.62 6.36
CA TYR A 173 -19.25 15.42 6.26
C TYR A 173 -20.37 15.48 5.19
N ARG A 174 -20.90 16.67 4.82
CA ARG A 174 -21.93 16.78 3.77
C ARG A 174 -21.35 16.58 2.36
N LEU A 175 -20.05 16.82 2.19
CA LEU A 175 -19.35 16.64 0.92
C LEU A 175 -18.93 15.20 0.67
N VAL A 176 -18.98 14.32 1.68
CA VAL A 176 -18.74 12.87 1.53
C VAL A 176 -19.68 12.28 0.48
N ALA A 177 -20.91 12.79 0.37
CA ALA A 177 -21.86 12.39 -0.67
C ALA A 177 -21.38 12.66 -2.10
N LEU A 178 -20.45 13.61 -2.31
CA LEU A 178 -19.83 13.87 -3.61
C LEU A 178 -18.72 12.87 -3.95
N VAL A 179 -18.12 12.23 -2.94
CA VAL A 179 -17.01 11.27 -3.08
C VAL A 179 -17.51 9.84 -3.23
N ASP A 180 -18.61 9.50 -2.55
CA ASP A 180 -19.21 8.16 -2.52
C ASP A 180 -19.96 7.84 -3.83
N LYS A 181 -19.43 6.88 -4.60
CA LYS A 181 -20.04 6.44 -5.87
C LYS A 181 -21.40 5.78 -5.68
N ASP A 182 -21.61 5.09 -4.57
CA ASP A 182 -22.87 4.38 -4.31
C ASP A 182 -24.02 5.38 -4.05
N ARG A 183 -23.67 6.61 -3.68
CA ARG A 183 -24.60 7.74 -3.50
C ARG A 183 -24.69 8.66 -4.73
N GLY A 184 -24.13 8.25 -5.87
CA GLY A 184 -24.10 9.05 -7.09
C GLY A 184 -23.03 10.15 -7.11
N GLY A 185 -22.03 10.07 -6.23
CA GLY A 185 -20.89 10.97 -6.20
C GLY A 185 -19.95 10.76 -7.39
N ASP A 186 -19.55 11.85 -8.03
CA ASP A 186 -18.66 11.85 -9.21
C ASP A 186 -17.32 12.59 -8.94
N LEU A 187 -17.07 13.05 -7.72
CA LEU A 187 -15.84 13.81 -7.43
C LEU A 187 -14.58 13.00 -7.71
N LEU A 188 -14.57 11.69 -7.41
CA LEU A 188 -13.46 10.80 -7.72
C LEU A 188 -13.18 10.69 -9.23
N GLY A 189 -14.23 10.66 -10.05
CA GLY A 189 -14.12 10.65 -11.52
C GLY A 189 -13.50 11.94 -12.03
N ARG A 190 -13.99 13.07 -11.50
CA ARG A 190 -13.51 14.42 -11.85
C ARG A 190 -12.07 14.64 -11.44
N ILE A 191 -11.66 14.21 -10.25
CA ILE A 191 -10.25 14.29 -9.79
C ILE A 191 -9.32 13.48 -10.72
N LYS A 192 -9.75 12.30 -11.18
CA LYS A 192 -8.98 11.55 -12.18
C LYS A 192 -8.85 12.33 -13.49
N GLY A 193 -9.94 12.98 -13.93
CA GLY A 193 -9.94 13.86 -15.10
C GLY A 193 -8.98 15.04 -14.95
N VAL A 194 -9.00 15.72 -13.79
CA VAL A 194 -8.10 16.82 -13.44
C VAL A 194 -6.65 16.37 -13.51
N ARG A 195 -6.28 15.25 -12.88
CA ARG A 195 -4.91 14.72 -12.93
C ARG A 195 -4.46 14.41 -14.36
N LYS A 196 -5.35 13.86 -15.19
CA LYS A 196 -5.05 13.59 -16.61
C LYS A 196 -4.86 14.87 -17.41
N LYS A 197 -5.70 15.88 -17.18
CA LYS A 197 -5.59 17.20 -17.82
C LYS A 197 -4.28 17.88 -17.42
N PHE A 198 -3.98 17.94 -16.13
CA PHE A 198 -2.73 18.47 -15.59
C PHE A 198 -1.52 17.80 -16.26
N ALA A 199 -1.49 16.47 -16.34
CA ALA A 199 -0.37 15.77 -16.98
C ALA A 199 -0.20 16.11 -18.47
N GLY A 200 -1.31 16.35 -19.18
CA GLY A 200 -1.28 16.76 -20.58
C GLY A 200 -0.83 18.21 -20.80
N GLU A 201 -1.15 19.12 -19.88
CA GLU A 201 -0.80 20.54 -19.97
C GLU A 201 0.59 20.84 -19.41
N VAL A 202 0.95 20.23 -18.28
CA VAL A 202 2.19 20.54 -17.52
C VAL A 202 3.34 19.57 -17.88
N GLY A 203 3.03 18.35 -18.32
CA GLY A 203 4.04 17.40 -18.82
C GLY A 203 4.61 16.41 -17.78
N PHE A 204 4.04 16.31 -16.59
CA PHE A 204 4.34 15.22 -15.64
C PHE A 204 3.08 14.73 -14.92
N LEU A 205 3.13 13.50 -14.39
CA LEU A 205 2.00 12.94 -13.64
C LEU A 205 2.04 13.47 -12.19
N PRO A 206 1.02 14.20 -11.72
CA PRO A 206 1.00 14.69 -10.35
C PRO A 206 0.70 13.54 -9.38
N PRO A 207 1.10 13.66 -8.10
CA PRO A 207 0.83 12.66 -7.08
C PRO A 207 -0.68 12.39 -6.93
N PRO A 208 -1.06 11.21 -6.39
CA PRO A 208 -2.46 10.92 -6.10
C PRO A 208 -3.00 11.88 -5.02
N VAL A 209 -4.26 12.27 -5.17
CA VAL A 209 -4.98 13.11 -4.21
C VAL A 209 -5.60 12.20 -3.15
N HIS A 210 -5.15 12.30 -1.91
CA HIS A 210 -5.73 11.56 -0.79
C HIS A 210 -6.93 12.32 -0.24
N ILE A 211 -8.10 11.70 -0.27
CA ILE A 211 -9.34 12.32 0.21
C ILE A 211 -9.64 11.77 1.60
N ARG A 212 -9.85 12.67 2.57
CA ARG A 212 -10.17 12.33 3.95
C ARG A 212 -11.36 13.15 4.41
N ASP A 213 -12.27 12.55 5.17
CA ASP A 213 -13.26 13.31 5.89
C ASP A 213 -12.63 13.96 7.12
N ASN A 214 -13.01 15.21 7.41
CA ASN A 214 -12.58 15.92 8.59
C ASN A 214 -13.81 16.48 9.31
N LEU A 215 -14.14 15.91 10.47
CA LEU A 215 -15.30 16.27 11.27
C LEU A 215 -15.16 17.63 11.98
N GLU A 216 -13.95 18.17 12.06
CA GLU A 216 -13.68 19.51 12.59
C GLU A 216 -14.00 20.61 11.57
N LEU A 217 -14.11 20.27 10.28
CA LEU A 217 -14.50 21.22 9.25
C LEU A 217 -15.99 21.54 9.30
N HIS A 218 -16.32 22.77 8.89
CA HIS A 218 -17.71 23.12 8.63
C HIS A 218 -18.32 22.11 7.63
N PRO A 219 -19.61 21.71 7.78
CA PRO A 219 -20.17 20.56 7.04
C PRO A 219 -20.04 20.64 5.52
N SER A 220 -20.08 21.86 4.98
CA SER A 220 -19.99 22.20 3.57
C SER A 220 -18.62 22.74 3.14
N ALA A 221 -17.62 22.76 4.04
CA ALA A 221 -16.27 23.23 3.73
C ALA A 221 -15.36 22.10 3.26
N TYR A 222 -14.34 22.46 2.51
CA TYR A 222 -13.23 21.58 2.13
C TYR A 222 -11.90 22.34 2.20
N ARG A 223 -10.81 21.61 2.34
CA ARG A 223 -9.43 22.12 2.31
C ARG A 223 -8.57 21.29 1.37
N ILE A 224 -7.73 21.95 0.61
CA ILE A 224 -6.70 21.34 -0.23
C ILE A 224 -5.38 21.51 0.50
N LEU A 225 -4.69 20.40 0.73
CA LEU A 225 -3.43 20.35 1.46
C LEU A 225 -2.30 19.95 0.54
N LEU A 226 -1.16 20.63 0.69
CA LEU A 226 0.09 20.28 0.02
C LEU A 226 1.13 20.02 1.11
N LYS A 227 1.61 18.77 1.21
CA LYS A 227 2.56 18.35 2.26
C LYS A 227 2.06 18.73 3.66
N GLY A 228 0.77 18.57 3.91
CA GLY A 228 0.11 18.89 5.18
C GLY A 228 -0.19 20.38 5.41
N VAL A 229 0.22 21.29 4.53
CA VAL A 229 -0.07 22.72 4.61
C VAL A 229 -1.32 23.05 3.81
N VAL A 230 -2.24 23.82 4.38
CA VAL A 230 -3.44 24.29 3.68
C VAL A 230 -3.03 25.30 2.60
N VAL A 231 -3.28 24.96 1.34
CA VAL A 231 -2.98 25.81 0.16
C VAL A 231 -4.24 26.32 -0.54
N GLY A 232 -5.41 25.79 -0.19
CA GLY A 232 -6.69 26.27 -0.70
C GLY A 232 -7.83 25.82 0.21
N GLU A 233 -8.85 26.65 0.34
CA GLU A 233 -10.06 26.32 1.09
C GLU A 233 -11.29 26.90 0.40
N GLY A 234 -12.44 26.29 0.64
CA GLY A 234 -13.68 26.77 0.06
C GLY A 234 -14.89 26.06 0.64
N GLN A 235 -16.06 26.48 0.17
CA GLN A 235 -17.33 25.84 0.52
C GLN A 235 -18.04 25.35 -0.74
N ALA A 236 -18.66 24.18 -0.62
CA ALA A 236 -19.49 23.59 -1.65
C ALA A 236 -20.78 23.05 -1.03
N PHE A 237 -21.88 23.14 -1.76
CA PHE A 237 -23.18 22.69 -1.29
C PHE A 237 -23.67 21.56 -2.19
N ALA A 238 -23.61 20.32 -1.69
CA ALA A 238 -24.08 19.15 -2.42
C ALA A 238 -25.56 19.33 -2.82
N GLY A 239 -25.88 19.03 -4.08
CA GLY A 239 -27.23 19.21 -4.65
C GLY A 239 -27.56 20.64 -5.13
N MET A 240 -26.66 21.61 -4.91
CA MET A 240 -26.79 22.98 -5.41
C MET A 240 -25.83 23.23 -6.58
N PHE A 241 -26.07 24.33 -7.29
CA PHE A 241 -25.24 24.79 -8.40
C PHE A 241 -24.64 26.16 -8.08
N MET A 242 -23.41 26.41 -8.50
CA MET A 242 -22.80 27.73 -8.45
C MET A 242 -23.00 28.43 -9.80
N ALA A 243 -23.67 29.57 -9.78
CA ALA A 243 -23.80 30.46 -10.91
C ALA A 243 -22.72 31.54 -10.82
N ILE A 244 -21.73 31.46 -11.71
CA ILE A 244 -20.58 32.36 -11.76
C ILE A 244 -20.88 33.51 -12.71
N ASN A 245 -20.68 34.74 -12.24
CA ASN A 245 -20.82 35.95 -13.04
C ASN A 245 -19.50 36.26 -13.75
N PRO A 246 -19.44 36.22 -15.10
CA PRO A 246 -18.25 36.61 -15.86
C PRO A 246 -17.97 38.13 -15.84
N GLY A 247 -18.74 38.92 -15.09
CA GLY A 247 -18.47 40.33 -14.78
C GLY A 247 -19.42 41.34 -15.45
N HIS A 248 -20.22 40.92 -16.43
CA HIS A 248 -21.10 41.82 -17.19
C HIS A 248 -22.59 41.71 -16.82
N ILE A 249 -22.96 40.77 -15.95
CA ILE A 249 -24.37 40.52 -15.60
C ILE A 249 -24.74 41.29 -14.34
N LYS A 250 -25.83 42.07 -14.40
CA LYS A 250 -26.34 42.87 -13.27
C LYS A 250 -27.61 42.30 -12.64
N VAL A 251 -28.18 41.25 -13.24
CA VAL A 251 -29.40 40.62 -12.74
C VAL A 251 -29.07 39.85 -11.45
N PRO A 252 -29.68 40.17 -10.30
CA PRO A 252 -29.45 39.43 -9.07
C PRO A 252 -30.12 38.06 -9.16
N LEU A 253 -29.44 37.03 -8.66
CA LEU A 253 -29.99 35.69 -8.49
C LEU A 253 -30.44 35.48 -7.04
N VAL A 254 -31.54 34.76 -6.85
CA VAL A 254 -31.98 34.32 -5.53
C VAL A 254 -31.10 33.15 -5.09
N GLY A 255 -30.36 33.32 -3.99
CA GLY A 255 -29.46 32.30 -3.48
C GLY A 255 -28.42 32.87 -2.51
N THR A 256 -27.44 32.04 -2.16
CA THR A 256 -26.35 32.44 -1.25
C THR A 256 -25.19 33.02 -2.06
N ALA A 257 -24.95 34.33 -1.94
CA ALA A 257 -23.83 34.99 -2.58
C ALA A 257 -22.49 34.45 -2.05
N THR A 258 -21.51 34.30 -2.95
CA THR A 258 -20.18 33.76 -2.67
C THR A 258 -19.20 34.26 -3.75
N THR A 259 -17.97 33.76 -3.69
CA THR A 259 -16.95 33.93 -4.72
C THR A 259 -16.54 32.56 -5.24
N ASP A 260 -16.26 32.48 -6.54
CA ASP A 260 -15.63 31.29 -7.14
C ASP A 260 -14.21 31.13 -6.58
N PRO A 261 -13.88 29.97 -5.98
CA PRO A 261 -12.60 29.77 -5.31
C PRO A 261 -11.41 29.65 -6.27
N ALA A 262 -11.62 29.37 -7.55
CA ALA A 262 -10.53 29.23 -8.53
C ALA A 262 -10.08 30.58 -9.10
N PHE A 263 -11.01 31.48 -9.43
CA PHE A 263 -10.70 32.72 -10.15
C PHE A 263 -11.13 34.00 -9.44
N GLY A 264 -11.76 33.90 -8.26
CA GLY A 264 -12.18 35.06 -7.50
C GLY A 264 -13.39 35.79 -8.09
N LEU A 265 -14.14 35.17 -9.00
CA LEU A 265 -15.30 35.78 -9.65
C LEU A 265 -16.53 35.80 -8.73
N ALA A 266 -17.36 36.83 -8.83
CA ALA A 266 -18.61 36.89 -8.08
C ALA A 266 -19.54 35.74 -8.49
N ALA A 267 -20.07 35.00 -7.52
CA ALA A 267 -20.91 33.84 -7.77
C ALA A 267 -22.06 33.74 -6.77
N THR A 268 -23.07 32.96 -7.11
CA THR A 268 -24.21 32.69 -6.23
C THR A 268 -24.55 31.21 -6.25
N TRP A 269 -24.71 30.60 -5.07
CA TRP A 269 -25.27 29.25 -4.96
C TRP A 269 -26.77 29.29 -5.17
N ILE A 270 -27.23 28.55 -6.17
CA ILE A 270 -28.61 28.48 -6.61
C ILE A 270 -29.12 27.03 -6.58
N GLU A 271 -30.43 26.89 -6.47
CA GLU A 271 -31.08 25.58 -6.53
C GLU A 271 -31.17 25.06 -7.98
N ALA A 272 -31.34 23.75 -8.12
CA ALA A 272 -31.49 23.09 -9.42
C ALA A 272 -32.61 23.71 -10.28
N ARG A 273 -33.73 24.12 -9.67
CA ARG A 273 -34.88 24.73 -10.36
C ARG A 273 -34.56 26.06 -11.05
N THR A 274 -33.56 26.79 -10.58
CA THR A 274 -33.17 28.10 -11.11
C THR A 274 -31.98 28.03 -12.07
N ARG A 275 -31.45 26.83 -12.32
CA ARG A 275 -30.29 26.60 -13.19
C ARG A 275 -30.50 27.17 -14.60
N ASP A 276 -31.59 26.77 -15.26
CA ASP A 276 -31.84 27.13 -16.66
C ASP A 276 -32.06 28.64 -16.81
N GLN A 277 -32.72 29.26 -15.83
CA GLN A 277 -32.89 30.71 -15.77
C GLN A 277 -31.55 31.45 -15.62
N ALA A 278 -30.67 30.99 -14.73
CA ALA A 278 -29.36 31.59 -14.55
C ALA A 278 -28.50 31.44 -15.81
N GLN A 279 -28.53 30.28 -16.46
CA GLN A 279 -27.81 30.06 -17.71
C GLN A 279 -28.35 30.94 -18.85
N ALA A 280 -29.67 31.09 -18.97
CA ALA A 280 -30.29 31.99 -19.95
C ALA A 280 -29.96 33.47 -19.70
N ALA A 281 -29.75 33.85 -18.44
CA ALA A 281 -29.27 35.18 -18.06
C ALA A 281 -27.77 35.40 -18.30
N GLY A 282 -27.04 34.39 -18.79
CA GLY A 282 -25.63 34.46 -19.16
C GLY A 282 -24.64 33.96 -18.10
N PHE A 283 -25.11 33.48 -16.94
CA PHE A 283 -24.22 32.95 -15.90
C PHE A 283 -23.60 31.62 -16.35
N THR A 284 -22.36 31.38 -15.96
CA THR A 284 -21.76 30.04 -16.08
C THR A 284 -22.19 29.22 -14.88
N VAL A 285 -23.01 28.19 -15.10
CA VAL A 285 -23.59 27.39 -14.01
C VAL A 285 -22.89 26.03 -13.92
N VAL A 286 -22.32 25.72 -12.75
CA VAL A 286 -21.56 24.49 -12.50
C VAL A 286 -22.05 23.80 -11.22
N ASP A 287 -21.94 22.47 -11.16
CA ASP A 287 -22.31 21.70 -9.97
C ASP A 287 -21.21 21.76 -8.89
N ALA A 288 -21.55 21.37 -7.66
CA ALA A 288 -20.64 21.43 -6.53
C ALA A 288 -19.34 20.61 -6.72
N ALA A 289 -19.42 19.44 -7.37
CA ALA A 289 -18.24 18.63 -7.64
C ALA A 289 -17.32 19.28 -8.67
N THR A 290 -17.87 19.98 -9.66
CA THR A 290 -17.13 20.77 -10.65
C THR A 290 -16.42 21.95 -10.00
N VAL A 291 -17.06 22.66 -9.06
CA VAL A 291 -16.42 23.75 -8.31
C VAL A 291 -15.17 23.24 -7.59
N LEU A 292 -15.30 22.15 -6.82
CA LEU A 292 -14.17 21.53 -6.12
C LEU A 292 -13.07 21.07 -7.07
N ALA A 293 -13.43 20.38 -8.16
CA ALA A 293 -12.47 19.89 -9.13
C ALA A 293 -11.73 21.02 -9.86
N THR A 294 -12.42 22.12 -10.16
CA THR A 294 -11.84 23.30 -10.81
C THR A 294 -10.86 24.01 -9.87
N HIS A 295 -11.24 24.19 -8.61
CA HIS A 295 -10.36 24.76 -7.59
C HIS A 295 -9.12 23.89 -7.37
N LEU A 296 -9.29 22.57 -7.25
CA LEU A 296 -8.17 21.64 -7.15
C LEU A 296 -7.22 21.74 -8.35
N ASN A 297 -7.76 21.79 -9.58
CA ASN A 297 -6.95 21.97 -10.77
C ASN A 297 -6.15 23.28 -10.74
N HIS A 298 -6.81 24.38 -10.36
CA HIS A 298 -6.16 25.69 -10.25
C HIS A 298 -5.02 25.69 -9.21
N VAL A 299 -5.26 25.13 -8.02
CA VAL A 299 -4.25 24.99 -6.97
C VAL A 299 -3.10 24.10 -7.42
N MET A 300 -3.38 22.98 -8.09
CA MET A 300 -2.34 22.11 -8.62
C MET A 300 -1.45 22.82 -9.64
N GLN A 301 -2.03 23.61 -10.55
CA GLN A 301 -1.28 24.40 -11.53
C GLN A 301 -0.42 25.46 -10.84
N SER A 302 -1.00 26.22 -9.91
CA SER A 302 -0.31 27.28 -9.17
C SER A 302 0.85 26.76 -8.29
N HIS A 303 0.82 25.47 -7.94
CA HIS A 303 1.84 24.78 -7.14
C HIS A 303 2.53 23.64 -7.91
N ALA A 304 2.60 23.73 -9.23
CA ALA A 304 3.16 22.67 -10.07
C ALA A 304 4.63 22.35 -9.70
N SER A 305 5.43 23.38 -9.41
CA SER A 305 6.84 23.24 -9.01
C SER A 305 7.01 22.56 -7.63
N ASP A 306 6.06 22.74 -6.72
CA ASP A 306 6.05 22.12 -5.39
C ASP A 306 5.59 20.66 -5.43
N LEU A 307 4.72 20.33 -6.37
CA LEU A 307 4.29 18.97 -6.70
C LEU A 307 5.38 18.17 -7.43
N PHE A 308 6.34 18.84 -8.06
CA PHE A 308 7.43 18.19 -8.79
C PHE A 308 8.58 17.78 -7.86
N GLY A 309 8.43 16.59 -7.26
CA GLY A 309 9.40 15.98 -6.37
C GLY A 309 10.43 15.10 -7.08
N ARG A 310 11.18 14.35 -6.28
CA ARG A 310 12.18 13.39 -6.78
C ARG A 310 11.52 12.16 -7.41
N SER A 311 10.37 11.74 -6.89
CA SER A 311 9.59 10.64 -7.43
C SER A 311 9.07 10.99 -8.83
N GLU A 312 8.51 12.20 -8.99
CA GLU A 312 7.96 12.68 -10.27
C GLU A 312 9.07 12.84 -11.31
N LEU A 313 10.25 13.34 -10.93
CA LEU A 313 11.41 13.39 -11.82
C LEU A 313 11.85 11.99 -12.29
N GLN A 314 11.87 11.02 -11.36
CA GLN A 314 12.25 9.65 -11.71
C GLN A 314 11.25 9.02 -12.68
N GLU A 315 9.95 9.17 -12.41
CA GLU A 315 8.88 8.68 -13.29
C GLU A 315 8.94 9.35 -14.67
N LEU A 316 9.25 10.65 -14.72
CA LEU A 316 9.44 11.39 -15.97
C LEU A 316 10.62 10.82 -16.76
N LEU A 317 11.78 10.63 -16.13
CA LEU A 317 12.96 10.05 -16.79
C LEU A 317 12.71 8.63 -17.28
N ASP A 318 12.01 7.81 -16.50
CA ASP A 318 11.65 6.45 -16.89
C ASP A 318 10.63 6.42 -18.03
N HIS A 319 9.73 7.40 -18.08
CA HIS A 319 8.86 7.60 -19.24
C HIS A 319 9.65 8.01 -20.48
N THR A 320 10.55 9.00 -20.38
CA THR A 320 11.38 9.47 -21.50
C THR A 320 12.31 8.39 -22.01
N ARG A 321 12.87 7.55 -21.13
CA ARG A 321 13.76 6.43 -21.49
C ARG A 321 13.10 5.43 -22.45
N ARG A 322 11.76 5.30 -22.43
CA ARG A 322 11.03 4.43 -23.38
C ARG A 322 11.13 4.88 -24.83
N TYR A 323 11.32 6.18 -25.09
CA TYR A 323 11.35 6.74 -26.45
C TYR A 323 12.73 7.27 -26.84
N ALA A 324 13.56 7.68 -25.87
CA ALA A 324 14.91 8.20 -26.10
C ALA A 324 15.93 7.67 -25.07
N PRO A 325 16.21 6.34 -25.04
CA PRO A 325 17.04 5.73 -24.01
C PRO A 325 18.49 6.25 -24.02
N ALA A 326 19.12 6.34 -25.20
CA ALA A 326 20.49 6.83 -25.34
C ALA A 326 20.66 8.26 -24.80
N LEU A 327 19.70 9.15 -25.08
CA LEU A 327 19.73 10.53 -24.60
C LEU A 327 19.70 10.59 -23.06
N VAL A 328 18.80 9.82 -22.43
CA VAL A 328 18.68 9.80 -20.97
C VAL A 328 19.95 9.24 -20.34
N GLU A 329 20.48 8.12 -20.86
CA GLU A 329 21.69 7.48 -20.33
C GLU A 329 22.96 8.33 -20.50
N ASP A 330 23.07 9.08 -21.59
CA ASP A 330 24.23 9.95 -21.84
C ASP A 330 24.15 11.28 -21.13
N THR A 331 22.95 11.73 -20.75
CA THR A 331 22.74 13.01 -20.08
C THR A 331 22.71 12.85 -18.56
N VAL A 332 21.86 11.96 -18.02
CA VAL A 332 21.60 11.85 -16.57
C VAL A 332 21.94 10.45 -16.08
N PRO A 333 22.86 10.27 -15.12
CA PRO A 333 23.57 11.31 -14.35
C PRO A 333 24.92 11.76 -14.96
N LYS A 334 25.31 11.25 -16.14
CA LYS A 334 26.70 11.40 -16.66
C LYS A 334 27.14 12.85 -16.88
N GLN A 335 26.31 13.68 -17.51
CA GLN A 335 26.62 15.10 -17.75
C GLN A 335 25.91 16.03 -16.78
N VAL A 336 24.66 15.70 -16.42
CA VAL A 336 23.82 16.51 -15.54
C VAL A 336 23.43 15.68 -14.32
N PRO A 337 23.83 16.10 -13.10
CA PRO A 337 23.37 15.48 -11.87
C PRO A 337 21.85 15.60 -11.70
N LEU A 338 21.22 14.56 -11.16
CA LEU A 338 19.77 14.51 -10.94
C LEU A 338 19.22 15.73 -10.15
N PRO A 339 19.87 16.21 -9.07
CA PRO A 339 19.39 17.40 -8.34
C PRO A 339 19.42 18.68 -9.18
N LEU A 340 20.41 18.81 -10.08
CA LEU A 340 20.52 19.97 -10.96
C LEU A 340 19.38 19.96 -11.98
N LEU A 341 19.11 18.80 -12.61
CA LEU A 341 17.97 18.66 -13.51
C LEU A 341 16.65 18.94 -12.80
N GLN A 342 16.45 18.43 -11.58
CA GLN A 342 15.26 18.72 -10.79
C GLN A 342 15.08 20.22 -10.58
N LYS A 343 16.14 20.92 -10.20
CA LYS A 343 16.10 22.37 -9.98
C LYS A 343 15.72 23.13 -11.25
N VAL A 344 16.33 22.77 -12.39
CA VAL A 344 16.01 23.40 -13.68
C VAL A 344 14.54 23.19 -14.05
N LEU A 345 14.03 21.97 -13.95
CA LEU A 345 12.62 21.68 -14.26
C LEU A 345 11.66 22.38 -13.29
N ARG A 346 11.98 22.46 -11.99
CA ARG A 346 11.16 23.21 -11.03
C ARG A 346 11.10 24.68 -11.36
N ASN A 347 12.23 25.29 -11.74
CA ASN A 347 12.25 26.71 -12.15
C ASN A 347 11.37 26.94 -13.39
N LEU A 348 11.37 26.02 -14.36
CA LEU A 348 10.49 26.13 -15.53
C LEU A 348 9.01 26.04 -15.15
N LEU A 349 8.67 25.24 -14.14
CA LEU A 349 7.30 25.11 -13.61
C LEU A 349 6.88 26.30 -12.74
N ASP A 350 7.82 27.05 -12.16
CA ASP A 350 7.55 28.27 -11.39
C ASP A 350 7.20 29.47 -12.31
N GLU A 351 7.63 29.43 -13.57
CA GLU A 351 7.41 30.50 -14.56
C GLU A 351 6.08 30.35 -15.34
N THR A 352 5.40 29.20 -15.19
CA THR A 352 4.12 28.87 -15.85
C THR A 352 2.91 29.11 -14.96
#